data_AF-A0A3B8MZW4-F1
#
_entry.id   AF-A0A3B8MZW4-F1
#
_cell.length_a   1.000
_cell.length_b   1.000
_cell.length_c   1.000
_cell.angle_alpha   90.00
_cell.angle_beta   90.00
_cell.angle_gamma   90.00
#
_symmetry.space_group_name_H-M   'P 1'
#
loop_
_entity.id
_entity.type
_entity.pdbx_description
1 polymer ?
#
loop_
_entity_poly.entity_id
_entity_poly.type
_entity_poly.pdbx_seq_one_letter_code
_entity_poly.pdbx_strand_id
1 'polypeptide(L)'
;MEAMSYWEERNLLKKVKDKYQQISKWDEDKALEYLSQKLEELSMRYYENGSYGAVTWIEKHNLTLNQKHNKVVEKINQAFKEQNMSKLYEGVAELYSVFAEIEEAYKKAKEMAKKYGVDIYTIYWDEEIGAYKIVNKPL
;
A
#
# COMPACT_ATOMS: atom_id res chain seq x y z
N MET A 1 -33.70 -7.87 30.75
CA MET A 1 -33.01 -7.13 29.68
C MET A 1 -33.62 -5.74 29.66
N GLU A 2 -32.96 -4.78 30.28
CA GLU A 2 -33.41 -3.39 30.27
C GLU A 2 -33.21 -2.83 28.86
N ALA A 3 -34.29 -2.30 28.28
CA ALA A 3 -34.23 -1.65 26.98
C ALA A 3 -33.47 -0.33 27.12
N MET A 4 -32.30 -0.22 26.49
CA MET A 4 -31.61 1.06 26.36
C MET A 4 -32.55 2.07 25.71
N SER A 5 -32.66 3.26 26.31
CA SER A 5 -33.61 4.28 25.89
C SER A 5 -33.20 4.84 24.52
N TYR A 6 -34.17 5.05 23.63
CA TYR A 6 -33.99 5.69 22.30
C TYR A 6 -33.26 7.05 22.38
N TRP A 7 -33.28 7.70 23.56
CA TRP A 7 -32.54 8.94 23.85
C TRP A 7 -31.04 8.72 24.08
N GLU A 8 -30.65 7.58 24.65
CA GLU A 8 -29.24 7.22 24.86
C GLU A 8 -28.57 6.86 23.53
N GLU A 9 -29.28 6.17 22.63
CA GLU A 9 -28.79 5.89 21.26
C GLU A 9 -28.57 7.17 20.45
N ARG A 10 -29.49 8.16 20.51
CA ARG A 10 -29.28 9.47 19.83
C ARG A 10 -28.08 10.22 20.37
N ASN A 11 -27.82 10.16 21.68
CA ASN A 11 -26.65 10.77 22.30
C ASN A 11 -25.36 10.05 21.89
N LEU A 12 -25.38 8.72 21.74
CA LEU A 12 -24.25 7.94 21.29
C LEU A 12 -23.95 8.22 19.81
N LEU A 13 -24.97 8.21 18.95
CA LEU A 13 -24.87 8.56 17.53
C LEU A 13 -24.35 9.98 17.34
N LYS A 14 -24.81 10.96 18.14
CA LYS A 14 -24.29 12.33 18.10
C LYS A 14 -22.83 12.39 18.52
N LYS A 15 -22.44 11.72 19.61
CA LYS A 15 -21.03 11.64 20.04
C LYS A 15 -20.14 10.98 18.99
N VAL A 16 -20.62 9.91 18.33
CA VAL A 16 -19.91 9.24 17.24
C VAL A 16 -19.81 10.17 16.03
N LYS A 17 -20.89 10.84 15.63
CA LYS A 17 -20.92 11.81 14.53
C LYS A 17 -19.99 12.99 14.79
N ASP A 18 -20.00 13.55 15.99
CA ASP A 18 -19.16 14.69 16.37
C ASP A 18 -17.67 14.28 16.41
N LYS A 19 -17.35 13.09 16.94
CA LYS A 19 -16.00 12.51 16.83
C LYS A 19 -15.59 12.27 15.39
N TYR A 20 -16.49 11.72 14.58
CA TYR A 20 -16.23 11.46 13.16
C TYR A 20 -15.98 12.77 12.40
N GLN A 21 -16.77 13.82 12.68
CA GLN A 21 -16.58 15.15 12.11
C GLN A 21 -15.29 15.83 12.58
N GLN A 22 -14.82 15.55 13.79
CA GLN A 22 -13.52 16.03 14.27
C GLN A 22 -12.34 15.28 13.61
N ILE A 23 -12.49 13.97 13.37
CA ILE A 23 -11.49 13.15 12.65
C ILE A 23 -11.50 13.46 11.14
N SER A 24 -12.65 13.86 10.58
CA SER A 24 -12.81 14.12 9.14
C SER A 24 -12.45 15.54 8.72
N LYS A 25 -12.05 16.43 9.63
CA LYS A 25 -11.55 17.75 9.24
C LYS A 25 -10.17 17.59 8.63
N TRP A 26 -10.04 18.02 7.38
CA TRP A 26 -8.75 18.12 6.72
C TRP A 26 -7.82 19.05 7.48
N ASP A 27 -6.61 18.57 7.70
CA ASP A 27 -5.51 19.31 8.30
C ASP A 27 -4.28 18.91 7.47
N GLU A 28 -3.85 19.82 6.59
CA GLU A 28 -2.82 19.52 5.59
C GLU A 28 -1.48 19.17 6.23
N ASP A 29 -1.09 19.88 7.29
CA ASP A 29 0.14 19.62 8.03
C ASP A 29 0.10 18.22 8.67
N LYS A 30 -1.01 17.87 9.33
CA LYS A 30 -1.18 16.51 9.89
C LYS A 30 -1.23 15.43 8.83
N ALA A 31 -1.86 15.70 7.68
CA ALA A 31 -1.92 14.75 6.58
C ALA A 31 -0.54 14.46 6.00
N LEU A 32 0.27 15.51 5.79
CA LEU A 32 1.65 15.40 5.32
C LEU A 32 2.54 14.71 6.37
N GLU A 33 2.44 15.09 7.64
CA GLU A 33 3.18 14.45 8.73
C GLU A 33 2.86 12.95 8.81
N TYR A 34 1.57 12.61 8.79
CA TYR A 34 1.12 11.22 8.80
C TYR A 34 1.69 10.41 7.63
N LEU A 35 1.60 10.95 6.40
CA LEU A 35 2.12 10.27 5.22
C LEU A 35 3.64 10.10 5.30
N SER A 36 4.35 11.15 5.75
CA SER A 36 5.81 11.11 5.91
C SER A 36 6.26 10.03 6.88
N GLN A 37 5.66 9.98 8.09
CA GLN A 37 5.95 8.94 9.09
C GLN A 37 5.70 7.54 8.53
N LYS A 38 4.59 7.36 7.79
CA LYS A 38 4.23 6.06 7.23
C LYS A 38 5.14 5.63 6.08
N LEU A 39 5.66 6.56 5.29
CA LEU A 39 6.67 6.27 4.27
C LEU A 39 8.03 5.94 4.89
N GLU A 40 8.40 6.60 5.99
CA GLU A 40 9.62 6.30 6.73
C GLU A 40 9.58 4.89 7.34
N GLU A 41 8.46 4.52 7.98
CA GLU A 41 8.21 3.15 8.49
C GLU A 41 8.37 2.10 7.39
N LEU A 42 7.80 2.33 6.20
CA LEU A 42 7.97 1.45 5.05
C LEU A 42 9.44 1.38 4.62
N SER A 43 10.09 2.52 4.43
CA SER A 43 11.50 2.58 4.00
C SER A 43 12.42 1.78 4.93
N MET A 44 12.26 1.93 6.25
CA MET A 44 13.02 1.18 7.24
C MET A 44 12.80 -0.33 7.10
N ARG A 45 11.53 -0.77 7.05
CA ARG A 45 11.18 -2.18 6.85
C ARG A 45 11.81 -2.74 5.57
N TYR A 46 11.78 -1.98 4.48
CA TYR A 46 12.36 -2.37 3.19
C TYR A 46 13.87 -2.57 3.26
N TYR A 47 14.56 -1.68 3.96
CA TYR A 47 16.00 -1.78 4.17
C TYR A 47 16.36 -3.01 5.02
N GLU A 48 15.68 -3.19 6.15
CA GLU A 48 15.92 -4.30 7.09
C GLU A 48 15.68 -5.67 6.46
N ASN A 49 14.63 -5.80 5.63
CA ASN A 49 14.28 -7.06 4.98
C ASN A 49 15.08 -7.31 3.69
N GLY A 50 16.00 -6.42 3.32
CA GLY A 50 16.77 -6.54 2.09
C GLY A 50 15.92 -6.47 0.83
N SER A 51 14.74 -5.85 0.91
CA SER A 51 13.82 -5.64 -0.21
C SER A 51 14.06 -4.30 -0.92
N TYR A 52 15.18 -3.64 -0.61
CA TYR A 52 15.65 -2.47 -1.33
C TYR A 52 15.67 -2.72 -2.85
N GLY A 53 15.01 -1.84 -3.60
CA GLY A 53 14.85 -1.97 -5.06
C GLY A 53 13.63 -2.76 -5.54
N ALA A 54 12.79 -3.32 -4.65
CA ALA A 54 11.61 -4.08 -5.05
C ALA A 54 10.59 -3.25 -5.86
N VAL A 55 10.37 -1.99 -5.48
CA VAL A 55 9.51 -1.06 -6.23
C VAL A 55 10.04 -0.82 -7.63
N THR A 56 11.33 -0.50 -7.76
CA THR A 56 11.96 -0.30 -9.07
C THR A 56 11.92 -1.57 -9.92
N TRP A 57 12.03 -2.75 -9.30
CA TRP A 57 11.95 -4.01 -10.00
C TRP A 57 10.54 -4.25 -10.57
N ILE A 58 9.45 -4.05 -9.80
CA ILE A 58 8.10 -4.30 -10.31
C ILE A 58 7.73 -3.42 -11.51
N GLU A 59 8.33 -2.23 -11.66
CA GLU A 59 8.06 -1.31 -12.77
C GLU A 59 8.15 -1.97 -14.15
N LYS A 60 9.09 -2.91 -14.30
CA LYS A 60 9.32 -3.65 -15.54
C LYS A 60 9.06 -5.14 -15.41
N HIS A 61 9.21 -5.70 -14.22
CA HIS A 61 9.23 -7.14 -14.01
C HIS A 61 7.93 -7.71 -13.43
N ASN A 62 7.04 -6.86 -12.92
CA ASN A 62 5.71 -7.28 -12.47
C ASN A 62 4.69 -6.16 -12.70
N LEU A 63 4.20 -6.07 -13.94
CA LEU A 63 3.32 -4.98 -14.37
C LEU A 63 2.01 -4.93 -13.58
N THR A 64 1.46 -6.07 -13.15
CA THR A 64 0.25 -6.08 -12.31
C THR A 64 0.49 -5.45 -10.95
N LEU A 65 1.59 -5.79 -10.27
CA LEU A 65 1.93 -5.15 -9.00
C LEU A 65 2.26 -3.66 -9.19
N ASN A 66 2.92 -3.29 -10.29
CA ASN A 66 3.15 -1.87 -10.63
C ASN A 66 1.82 -1.12 -10.81
N GLN A 67 0.85 -1.71 -11.52
CA GLN A 67 -0.48 -1.11 -11.67
C GLN A 67 -1.22 -0.99 -10.33
N LYS A 68 -1.14 -2.00 -9.46
CA LYS A 68 -1.72 -1.92 -8.11
C LYS A 68 -1.08 -0.80 -7.29
N HIS A 69 0.26 -0.72 -7.28
CA HIS A 69 1.01 0.34 -6.61
C HIS A 69 0.56 1.72 -7.09
N ASN A 70 0.55 1.94 -8.41
CA ASN A 70 0.19 3.25 -8.97
C ASN A 70 -1.26 3.63 -8.70
N LYS A 71 -2.19 2.67 -8.70
CA LYS A 71 -3.59 2.91 -8.33
C LYS A 71 -3.73 3.38 -6.89
N VAL A 72 -2.98 2.79 -5.97
CA VAL A 72 -3.02 3.18 -4.55
C VAL A 72 -2.39 4.55 -4.33
N VAL A 73 -1.27 4.84 -4.99
CA VAL A 73 -0.67 6.19 -4.96
C VAL A 73 -1.68 7.24 -5.48
N GLU A 74 -2.42 6.95 -6.55
CA GLU A 74 -3.44 7.88 -7.03
C GLU A 74 -4.61 8.03 -6.04
N LYS A 75 -5.00 6.99 -5.31
CA LYS A 75 -6.00 7.11 -4.23
C LYS A 75 -5.54 8.07 -3.13
N ILE A 76 -4.26 7.99 -2.74
CA ILE A 76 -3.67 8.91 -1.77
C ILE A 76 -3.69 10.34 -2.33
N ASN A 77 -3.23 10.55 -3.57
CA ASN A 77 -3.30 11.87 -4.22
C ASN A 77 -4.72 12.43 -4.27
N GLN A 78 -5.70 11.58 -4.58
CA GLN A 78 -7.10 11.96 -4.62
C GLN A 78 -7.64 12.35 -3.23
N ALA A 79 -7.17 11.70 -2.16
CA ALA A 79 -7.52 12.07 -0.80
C ALA A 79 -7.06 13.50 -0.44
N PHE A 80 -5.88 13.91 -0.91
CA PHE A 80 -5.40 15.29 -0.77
C PHE A 80 -6.25 16.27 -1.58
N LYS A 81 -6.56 15.95 -2.84
CA LYS A 81 -7.42 16.81 -3.69
C LYS A 81 -8.81 17.00 -3.08
N GLU A 82 -9.36 15.94 -2.49
CA GLU A 82 -10.70 15.95 -1.88
C GLU A 82 -10.70 16.39 -0.41
N GLN A 83 -9.52 16.67 0.15
CA GLN A 83 -9.36 17.07 1.55
C GLN A 83 -10.04 16.09 2.51
N ASN A 84 -9.78 14.78 2.34
CA ASN A 84 -10.47 13.73 3.06
C ASN A 84 -9.49 12.81 3.80
N MET A 85 -9.42 12.99 5.13
CA MET A 85 -8.54 12.18 6.01
C MET A 85 -8.91 10.69 6.02
N SER A 86 -10.19 10.33 5.92
CA SER A 86 -10.59 8.91 5.88
C SER A 86 -10.02 8.24 4.65
N LYS A 87 -10.16 8.88 3.48
CA LYS A 87 -9.60 8.39 2.21
C LYS A 87 -8.08 8.32 2.24
N LEU A 88 -7.42 9.26 2.93
CA LEU A 88 -5.97 9.21 3.13
C LEU A 88 -5.57 7.98 3.93
N TYR A 89 -6.24 7.72 5.06
CA TYR A 89 -5.97 6.54 5.90
C TYR A 89 -6.24 5.23 5.16
N GLU A 90 -7.34 5.15 4.41
CA GLU A 90 -7.67 3.99 3.56
C GLU A 90 -6.59 3.75 2.50
N GLY A 91 -6.18 4.81 1.78
CA GLY A 91 -5.14 4.74 0.76
C GLY A 91 -3.78 4.30 1.34
N VAL A 92 -3.40 4.83 2.51
CA VAL A 92 -2.15 4.42 3.19
C VAL A 92 -2.22 2.98 3.68
N ALA A 93 -3.34 2.53 4.24
CA ALA A 93 -3.50 1.13 4.65
C ALA A 93 -3.41 0.17 3.45
N GLU A 94 -4.04 0.52 2.32
CA GLU A 94 -3.95 -0.25 1.07
C GLU A 94 -2.50 -0.26 0.54
N LEU A 95 -1.77 0.84 0.69
CA LEU A 95 -0.37 0.95 0.26
C LEU A 95 0.51 -0.05 1.00
N TYR A 96 0.32 -0.21 2.31
CA TYR A 96 1.02 -1.22 3.11
C TYR A 96 0.73 -2.65 2.62
N SER A 97 -0.52 -2.94 2.26
CA SER A 97 -0.90 -4.25 1.72
C SER A 97 -0.20 -4.51 0.38
N VAL A 98 -0.23 -3.55 -0.54
CA VAL A 98 0.44 -3.67 -1.84
C VAL A 98 1.95 -3.84 -1.66
N PHE A 99 2.56 -3.09 -0.73
CA PHE A 99 3.98 -3.28 -0.43
C PHE A 99 4.31 -4.66 0.14
N ALA A 100 3.44 -5.27 0.95
CA ALA A 100 3.65 -6.64 1.40
C ALA A 100 3.64 -7.64 0.22
N GLU A 101 2.75 -7.46 -0.75
CA GLU A 101 2.72 -8.27 -1.98
C GLU A 101 4.00 -8.08 -2.81
N ILE A 102 4.48 -6.84 -2.95
CA ILE A 102 5.72 -6.50 -3.68
C ILE A 102 6.93 -7.13 -3.01
N GLU A 103 7.01 -7.07 -1.68
CA GLU A 103 8.06 -7.67 -0.89
C GLU A 103 8.14 -9.19 -1.10
N GLU A 104 6.99 -9.87 -1.03
CA GLU A 104 6.91 -11.31 -1.23
C GLU A 104 7.29 -11.71 -2.68
N ALA A 105 6.79 -10.96 -3.66
CA ALA A 105 7.11 -11.14 -5.07
C ALA A 105 8.62 -11.02 -5.33
N TYR A 106 9.23 -9.97 -4.79
CA TYR A 106 10.65 -9.71 -4.94
C TYR A 106 11.51 -10.77 -4.24
N LYS A 107 11.10 -11.24 -3.07
CA LYS A 107 11.75 -12.37 -2.38
C LYS A 107 11.72 -13.65 -3.22
N LYS A 108 10.56 -14.00 -3.79
CA LYS A 108 10.43 -15.15 -4.71
C LYS A 108 11.32 -15.01 -5.93
N ALA A 109 11.40 -13.81 -6.51
CA ALA A 109 12.29 -13.53 -7.64
C ALA A 109 13.77 -13.69 -7.24
N LYS A 110 14.20 -13.21 -6.07
CA LYS A 110 15.57 -13.42 -5.54
C LYS A 110 15.89 -14.91 -5.35
N GLU A 111 14.96 -15.66 -4.78
CA GLU A 111 15.12 -17.11 -4.57
C GLU A 111 15.26 -17.84 -5.91
N MET A 112 14.45 -17.45 -6.91
CA MET A 112 14.53 -17.98 -8.27
C MET A 112 15.86 -17.61 -8.95
N ALA A 113 16.28 -16.35 -8.88
CA ALA A 113 17.56 -15.88 -9.42
C ALA A 113 18.73 -16.69 -8.87
N LYS A 114 18.75 -16.90 -7.54
CA LYS A 114 19.75 -17.74 -6.87
C LYS A 114 19.68 -19.20 -7.31
N LYS A 115 18.48 -19.78 -7.40
CA LYS A 115 18.28 -21.18 -7.79
C LYS A 115 18.77 -21.49 -9.20
N TYR A 116 18.54 -20.56 -10.15
CA TYR A 116 18.87 -20.76 -11.56
C TYR A 116 20.16 -20.06 -12.00
N GLY A 117 20.84 -19.33 -11.10
CA GLY A 117 22.10 -18.66 -11.40
C GLY A 117 21.95 -17.51 -12.41
N VAL A 118 20.82 -16.81 -12.38
CA VAL A 118 20.50 -15.72 -13.31
C VAL A 118 20.37 -14.39 -12.58
N ASP A 119 20.46 -13.29 -13.32
CA ASP A 119 20.19 -11.96 -12.79
C ASP A 119 18.67 -11.82 -12.51
N ILE A 120 18.30 -11.22 -11.38
CA ILE A 120 16.90 -10.94 -11.03
C ILE A 120 16.17 -10.08 -12.07
N TYR A 121 16.90 -9.24 -12.81
CA TYR A 121 16.37 -8.43 -13.91
C TYR A 121 16.09 -9.24 -15.18
N THR A 122 16.33 -10.56 -15.17
CA THR A 122 15.85 -11.48 -16.22
C THR A 122 14.53 -12.15 -15.85
N ILE A 123 14.02 -11.94 -14.64
CA ILE A 123 12.81 -12.58 -14.11
C ILE A 123 11.63 -11.66 -14.31
N TYR A 124 10.59 -12.14 -14.98
CA TYR A 124 9.36 -11.40 -15.26
C TYR A 124 8.15 -12.21 -14.84
N TRP A 125 7.16 -11.53 -14.27
CA TRP A 125 5.84 -12.09 -14.06
C TRP A 125 5.11 -12.18 -15.41
N ASP A 126 4.58 -13.36 -15.71
CA ASP A 126 3.78 -13.62 -16.89
C ASP A 126 2.33 -13.88 -16.48
N GLU A 127 1.45 -12.97 -16.89
CA GLU A 127 0.02 -13.02 -16.56
C GLU A 127 -0.71 -14.17 -17.23
N GLU A 128 -0.28 -14.59 -18.42
CA GLU A 128 -0.97 -15.62 -19.20
C GLU A 128 -0.87 -16.98 -18.51
N ILE A 129 0.28 -17.25 -17.89
CA ILE A 129 0.56 -18.50 -17.18
C ILE A 129 0.45 -18.36 -15.66
N GLY A 130 0.28 -17.14 -15.15
CA GLY A 130 0.21 -16.86 -13.71
C GLY A 130 1.48 -17.27 -12.95
N ALA A 131 2.66 -17.08 -13.55
CA ALA A 131 3.93 -17.52 -13.00
C ALA A 131 5.12 -16.66 -13.44
N TYR A 132 6.25 -16.78 -12.74
CA TYR A 132 7.50 -16.13 -13.14
C TYR A 132 8.21 -16.91 -14.25
N LYS A 133 8.72 -16.18 -15.25
CA LYS A 133 9.56 -16.68 -16.33
C LYS A 133 10.94 -16.00 -16.33
N ILE A 134 11.95 -16.73 -16.80
CA ILE A 134 13.31 -16.22 -17.02
C ILE A 134 13.45 -15.88 -18.51
N VAL A 135 13.92 -14.68 -18.83
CA VAL A 135 14.11 -14.19 -20.20
C VAL A 135 15.59 -13.90 -20.44
N ASN A 136 16.18 -14.53 -21.46
CA ASN A 136 17.62 -14.44 -21.74
C ASN A 136 18.09 -13.07 -22.28
N LYS A 137 17.18 -12.12 -22.52
CA LYS A 137 17.47 -10.72 -22.85
C LYS A 137 16.47 -9.82 -22.11
N PRO A 138 16.89 -8.65 -21.58
CA PRO A 138 15.96 -7.66 -21.06
C PRO A 138 14.99 -7.24 -22.18
N LEU A 139 13.69 -7.26 -21.88
CA LEU A 139 12.65 -6.68 -22.74
C LEU A 139 12.72 -5.14 -22.70
#